data_AF-A0A0D7AX22-F1
#
_entry.id   AF-A0A0D7AX22-F1
#
_cell.length_a   1.000
_cell.length_b   1.000
_cell.length_c   1.000
_cell.angle_alpha   90.00
_cell.angle_beta   90.00
_cell.angle_gamma   90.00
#
_symmetry.space_group_name_H-M   'P 1'
#
loop_
_entity.id
_entity.type
_entity.pdbx_description
1 polymer ?
#
loop_
_entity_poly.entity_id
_entity_poly.type
_entity_poly.pdbx_seq_one_letter_code
_entity_poly.pdbx_strand_id
1 'polypeptide(L)' 'IKRPLNKFMLYRKEMSHKLVADTKITDHRQISRMVAAAWRALGPAGQQPWADQADAEARRHQQLYPGYKFQPKAK' A
#
# COMPACT_ATOMS: atom_id res chain seq x y z
N ILE A 1 3.81 6.64 15.77
CA ILE A 1 2.60 6.16 15.05
C ILE A 1 2.98 5.93 13.59
N LYS A 2 2.71 4.73 13.03
CA LYS A 2 3.04 4.40 11.63
C LYS A 2 2.13 5.20 10.68
N ARG A 3 2.60 5.48 9.47
CA ARG A 3 1.78 6.20 8.47
C ARG A 3 0.57 5.33 8.07
N PRO A 4 -0.62 5.91 7.83
CA PRO A 4 -1.70 5.20 7.17
C PRO A 4 -1.24 4.75 5.78
N LEU A 5 -1.64 3.55 5.38
CA LEU A 5 -1.28 2.98 4.08
C LEU A 5 -2.10 3.68 2.98
N ASN A 6 -1.43 4.11 1.91
CA ASN A 6 -2.13 4.59 0.72
C ASN A 6 -2.65 3.42 -0.13
N LYS A 7 -3.47 3.72 -1.14
CA LYS A 7 -4.09 2.71 -2.02
C LYS A 7 -3.09 1.74 -2.65
N PHE A 8 -1.93 2.23 -3.09
CA PHE A 8 -0.88 1.39 -3.64
C PHE A 8 -0.22 0.50 -2.59
N MET A 9 0.01 1.01 -1.37
CA MET A 9 0.62 0.23 -0.29
C MET A 9 -0.33 -0.86 0.23
N LEU A 10 -1.64 -0.62 0.23
CA LEU A 10 -2.65 -1.64 0.50
C LEU A 10 -2.61 -2.76 -0.55
N TYR A 11 -2.65 -2.38 -1.83
CA TYR A 11 -2.52 -3.34 -2.93
C TYR A 11 -1.22 -4.14 -2.87
N ARG A 12 -0.10 -3.44 -2.63
CA ARG A 12 1.22 -4.07 -2.54
C ARG A 12 1.28 -5.09 -1.41
N LYS A 13 0.68 -4.80 -0.25
CA LYS A 13 0.65 -5.72 0.89
C LYS A 13 0.01 -7.05 0.50
N GLU A 14 -1.10 -7.02 -0.24
CA GLU A 14 -1.76 -8.26 -0.67
C GLU A 14 -1.01 -8.95 -1.81
N MET A 15 -0.60 -8.21 -2.84
CA MET A 15 0.05 -8.81 -4.01
C MET A 15 1.44 -9.34 -3.70
N SER A 16 2.21 -8.68 -2.83
CA SER A 16 3.53 -9.18 -2.46
C SER A 16 3.45 -10.54 -1.79
N HIS A 17 2.44 -10.79 -0.95
CA HIS A 17 2.23 -12.10 -0.34
C HIS A 17 1.93 -13.17 -1.39
N LYS A 18 1.06 -12.87 -2.35
CA LYS A 18 0.74 -13.78 -3.47
C LYS A 18 1.96 -14.06 -4.34
N LEU A 19 2.73 -13.04 -4.69
CA LEU A 19 3.93 -13.17 -5.53
C LEU A 19 5.03 -13.97 -4.83
N VAL A 20 5.27 -13.75 -3.54
CA VAL A 20 6.26 -14.53 -2.78
C VAL A 20 5.83 -16.00 -2.71
N ALA A 21 4.54 -16.28 -2.50
CA ALA A 21 4.02 -17.64 -2.46
C ALA A 21 4.13 -18.36 -3.81
N ASP A 22 3.83 -17.67 -4.92
CA ASP A 22 3.81 -18.23 -6.26
C ASP A 22 5.22 -18.38 -6.88
N THR A 23 6.03 -17.32 -6.78
CA THR A 23 7.33 -17.26 -7.45
C THR A 23 8.52 -17.63 -6.56
N LYS A 24 8.33 -17.72 -5.24
CA LYS A 24 9.40 -17.83 -4.22
C LYS A 24 10.45 -16.72 -4.28
N ILE A 25 10.18 -15.62 -5.00
CA ILE A 25 11.07 -14.46 -5.05
C ILE A 25 11.01 -13.75 -3.70
N THR A 26 12.17 -13.59 -3.05
CA THR A 26 12.31 -12.83 -1.81
C THR A 26 12.92 -11.44 -2.02
N ASP A 27 13.43 -11.13 -3.23
CA ASP A 27 13.97 -9.81 -3.55
C ASP A 27 12.84 -8.77 -3.63
N HIS A 28 12.77 -7.94 -2.59
CA HIS A 28 11.81 -6.85 -2.49
C HIS A 28 11.88 -5.84 -3.65
N ARG A 29 13.03 -5.68 -4.30
CA ARG A 29 13.18 -4.80 -5.47
C ARG A 29 12.41 -5.38 -6.65
N GLN A 30 12.56 -6.68 -6.89
CA GLN A 30 11.86 -7.39 -7.97
C GLN A 30 10.35 -7.42 -7.71
N ILE A 31 9.93 -7.76 -6.49
CA ILE A 31 8.51 -7.73 -6.08
C ILE A 31 7.92 -6.33 -6.31
N SER A 32 8.61 -5.26 -5.88
CA SER A 32 8.13 -3.90 -6.11
C SER A 32 7.94 -3.57 -7.59
N ARG A 33 8.83 -4.03 -8.47
CA ARG A 33 8.69 -3.83 -9.92
C ARG A 33 7.47 -4.57 -10.47
N MET A 34 7.27 -5.82 -10.08
CA MET A 34 6.13 -6.64 -10.51
C MET A 34 4.80 -6.07 -10.03
N VAL A 35 4.69 -5.72 -8.74
CA VAL A 35 3.49 -5.11 -8.17
C VAL A 35 3.19 -3.75 -8.83
N ALA A 36 4.21 -2.93 -9.07
CA ALA A 36 4.02 -1.63 -9.74
C ALA A 36 3.52 -1.78 -11.19
N ALA A 37 3.96 -2.82 -11.90
CA ALA A 37 3.44 -3.13 -13.23
C ALA A 37 1.97 -3.59 -13.16
N ALA A 38 1.66 -4.54 -12.28
CA ALA A 38 0.31 -5.04 -12.09
C ALA A 38 -0.67 -3.93 -11.66
N TRP A 39 -0.27 -3.05 -10.74
CA TRP A 39 -1.07 -1.91 -10.29
C TRP A 39 -1.47 -0.99 -11.44
N ARG A 40 -0.53 -0.67 -12.35
CA ARG A 40 -0.83 0.16 -13.52
C ARG A 40 -1.80 -0.55 -14.48
N ALA A 41 -1.69 -1.87 -14.62
CA ALA A 41 -2.54 -2.68 -15.47
C ALA A 41 -4.00 -2.81 -14.96
N LEU A 42 -4.25 -2.69 -13.64
CA LEU A 42 -5.62 -2.70 -13.08
C LEU A 42 -6.52 -1.57 -13.60
N GLY A 43 -5.93 -0.47 -14.06
CA GLY A 43 -6.66 0.73 -14.47
C GLY A 43 -7.46 1.40 -13.34
N PRO A 44 -8.21 2.48 -13.62
CA PRO A 44 -8.90 3.26 -12.60
C PRO A 44 -9.96 2.46 -11.83
N ALA A 45 -10.77 1.67 -12.53
CA ALA A 45 -11.84 0.88 -11.93
C ALA A 45 -11.29 -0.18 -10.96
N GLY A 46 -10.20 -0.86 -11.33
CA GLY A 46 -9.56 -1.85 -10.46
C GLY A 46 -8.83 -1.22 -9.26
N GLN A 47 -8.37 0.02 -9.39
CA GLN A 47 -7.71 0.77 -8.32
C GLN A 47 -8.72 1.42 -7.35
N GLN A 48 -9.97 1.61 -7.75
CA GLN A 48 -11.02 2.23 -6.95
C GLN A 48 -11.24 1.59 -5.57
N PRO A 49 -11.41 0.26 -5.44
CA PRO A 49 -11.63 -0.35 -4.12
C PRO A 49 -10.47 -0.07 -3.14
N TRP A 50 -9.24 0.01 -3.66
CA TRP A 50 -8.06 0.34 -2.86
C TRP A 50 -8.01 1.82 -2.47
N ALA A 51 -8.56 2.70 -3.31
CA ALA A 51 -8.72 4.11 -2.98
C ALA A 51 -9.71 4.26 -1.81
N ASP A 52 -10.88 3.61 -1.90
CA ASP A 52 -11.91 3.67 -0.86
C ASP A 52 -11.38 3.12 0.48
N GLN A 53 -10.62 2.02 0.45
CA GLN A 53 -9.95 1.45 1.63
C GLN A 53 -8.87 2.39 2.20
N ALA A 54 -8.08 3.05 1.34
CA ALA A 54 -7.07 4.00 1.78
C ALA A 54 -7.70 5.21 2.47
N ASP A 55 -8.82 5.71 1.95
CA ASP A 55 -9.57 6.80 2.56
C ASP A 55 -10.17 6.37 3.91
N ALA A 56 -10.70 5.14 4.00
CA ALA A 56 -11.18 4.59 5.26
C ALA A 56 -10.06 4.45 6.30
N GLU A 57 -8.89 3.95 5.90
CA GLU A 57 -7.71 3.82 6.76
C GLU A 57 -7.20 5.19 7.23
N ALA A 58 -7.18 6.19 6.32
CA ALA A 58 -6.79 7.56 6.66
C ALA A 58 -7.76 8.18 7.68
N ARG A 59 -9.08 8.05 7.48
CA ARG A 59 -10.10 8.52 8.43
C ARG A 59 -9.96 7.84 9.79
N ARG A 60 -9.84 6.51 9.80
CA ARG A 60 -9.65 5.73 11.04
C ARG A 60 -8.39 6.18 11.78
N HIS A 61 -7.29 6.38 11.06
CA HIS A 61 -6.04 6.83 11.64
C HIS A 61 -6.17 8.23 12.25
N GLN A 62 -6.87 9.16 11.58
CA GLN A 62 -7.13 10.50 12.12
C GLN A 62 -7.99 10.45 13.39
N GLN A 63 -8.99 9.57 13.45
CA GLN A 63 -9.84 9.38 14.63
C GLN A 63 -9.10 8.74 15.80
N LEU A 64 -8.26 7.74 15.55
CA LEU A 64 -7.47 7.05 16.57
C LEU A 64 -6.32 7.90 17.11
N TYR A 65 -5.77 8.78 16.26
CA TYR A 65 -4.63 9.61 16.60
C TYR A 65 -4.91 11.09 16.29
N PRO A 66 -5.86 11.71 17.04
CA PRO A 66 -6.11 13.14 16.91
C PRO A 66 -4.82 13.89 17.29
N GLY A 67 -4.30 14.71 16.37
CA GLY A 67 -3.02 15.40 16.52
C GLY A 67 -1.81 14.69 15.88
N TYR A 68 -2.01 13.57 15.18
CA TYR A 68 -0.93 12.97 14.40
C TYR A 68 -0.44 13.93 13.30
N LYS A 69 0.86 14.27 13.36
CA LYS A 69 1.57 14.97 12.30
C LYS A 69 2.79 14.16 11.90
N PHE A 70 2.92 13.89 10.60
CA PHE A 70 4.09 13.20 10.08
C PHE A 70 5.34 14.09 10.23
N GLN A 71 6.32 13.60 10.99
CA GLN A 71 7.63 14.23 11.16
C GLN A 71 8.69 13.30 10.55
N PRO A 72 9.19 13.58 9.34
CA PRO A 72 10.25 12.78 8.76
C PRO A 72 11.51 12.93 9.61
N LYS A 73 12.12 11.80 10.02
CA LYS A 73 13.47 11.83 10.58
C LYS A 73 14.44 12.09 9.43
N ALA A 74 15.24 13.17 9.53
CA ALA A 74 16.39 13.34 8.65
C ALA A 74 17.31 12.12 8.81
N LYS A 75 17.85 11.64 7.69
CA LYS A 75 18.76 10.50 7.64
C LYS A 75 20.18 10.92 7.98
#